data_AF-A0A959G5C4-F1
#
_entry.id   AF-A0A959G5C4-F1
#
_cell.length_a   1.000
_cell.length_b   1.000
_cell.length_c   1.000
_cell.angle_alpha   90.00
_cell.angle_beta   90.00
_cell.angle_gamma   90.00
#
_symmetry.space_group_name_H-M   'P 1'
#
loop_
_entity.id
_entity.type
_entity.pdbx_description
1 polymer ?
#
loop_
_entity_poly.entity_id
_entity_poly.type
_entity_poly.pdbx_seq_one_letter_code
_entity_poly.pdbx_strand_id
1 'polypeptide(L)'
;MKHAHFYWYMRGHQISQGRLASETLHWLNYRQALEQTVFFESIRELQQKSSHPLVMYFHGYMADFIPVNLEITRALDQFILPEDSSVVCVHIQWQAFSFYPYVHDWMQKTCIPCLNEVITELMGLSAKVDVLGHSMGSSLLHYSLENQDWSSHIHKCVLAAPELSFDAFTSSEHWIKMMDRVQVFATNGDLTLTLASWIKRDLKLGLATTAVDEENFPGEVVRDFSKDELWAGKYFRHRYFYTHPEVRSKIHAFYYG
;
A
#
# COMPACT_ATOMS: atom_id res chain seq x y z
N MET A 1 -11.87 11.70 10.97
CA MET A 1 -11.68 10.28 10.67
C MET A 1 -13.03 9.60 10.70
N LYS A 2 -13.58 9.24 9.54
CA LYS A 2 -14.86 8.54 9.37
C LYS A 2 -14.70 7.03 9.56
N HIS A 3 -13.58 6.47 9.11
CA HIS A 3 -13.30 5.04 9.09
C HIS A 3 -12.47 4.58 10.28
N ALA A 4 -12.52 3.27 10.55
CA ALA A 4 -11.62 2.65 11.51
C ALA A 4 -10.25 2.37 10.87
N HIS A 5 -9.21 3.01 11.39
CA HIS A 5 -7.82 2.78 10.94
C HIS A 5 -7.01 2.03 11.99
N PHE A 6 -6.48 0.90 11.55
CA PHE A 6 -5.60 0.02 12.31
C PHE A 6 -4.21 0.06 11.71
N TYR A 7 -3.19 -0.07 12.53
CA TYR A 7 -1.79 0.06 12.14
C TYR A 7 -1.03 -1.17 12.59
N TRP A 8 -0.26 -1.73 11.66
CA TRP A 8 0.81 -2.64 11.99
C TRP A 8 2.13 -2.02 11.63
N TYR A 9 2.97 -1.80 12.62
CA TYR A 9 4.29 -1.24 12.42
C TYR A 9 5.36 -2.30 12.67
N MET A 10 6.06 -2.68 11.60
CA MET A 10 7.17 -3.61 11.61
C MET A 10 8.48 -2.85 11.76
N ARG A 11 9.12 -3.03 12.91
CA ARG A 11 10.40 -2.41 13.26
C ARG A 11 11.43 -3.48 13.59
N GLY A 12 12.18 -3.91 12.59
CA GLY A 12 13.06 -5.06 12.78
C GLY A 12 12.22 -6.34 12.98
N HIS A 13 12.58 -7.16 13.96
CA HIS A 13 11.79 -8.32 14.40
C HIS A 13 10.68 -7.97 15.41
N GLN A 14 10.38 -6.69 15.59
CA GLN A 14 9.31 -6.23 16.48
C GLN A 14 8.13 -5.76 15.65
N ILE A 15 6.94 -6.16 16.05
CA ILE A 15 5.69 -5.61 15.54
C ILE A 15 5.13 -4.67 16.62
N SER A 16 4.45 -3.62 16.23
CA SER A 16 3.64 -2.77 17.11
C SER A 16 2.29 -2.59 16.45
N GLN A 17 1.24 -2.55 17.27
CA GLN A 17 -0.12 -2.42 16.77
C GLN A 17 -0.66 -1.08 17.20
N GLY A 18 -1.49 -0.45 16.38
CA GLY A 18 -2.09 0.83 16.75
C GLY A 18 -3.48 0.99 16.22
N ARG A 19 -4.30 1.74 16.94
CA ARG A 19 -5.60 2.20 16.43
C ARG A 19 -5.61 3.71 16.47
N LEU A 20 -6.00 4.32 15.36
CA LEU A 20 -6.22 5.77 15.33
C LEU A 20 -7.61 6.04 15.89
N ALA A 21 -7.67 6.80 16.98
CA ALA A 21 -8.89 7.33 17.55
C ALA A 21 -8.76 8.86 17.67
N SER A 22 -9.70 9.62 17.10
CA SER A 22 -9.73 11.08 17.22
C SER A 22 -8.38 11.76 16.89
N GLU A 23 -7.72 11.33 15.81
CA GLU A 23 -6.41 11.80 15.34
C GLU A 23 -5.21 11.51 16.27
N THR A 24 -5.42 10.77 17.36
CA THR A 24 -4.35 10.28 18.23
C THR A 24 -4.07 8.81 17.91
N LEU A 25 -2.82 8.51 17.57
CA LEU A 25 -2.38 7.14 17.34
C LEU A 25 -2.05 6.49 18.68
N HIS A 26 -2.89 5.55 19.12
CA HIS A 26 -2.65 4.78 20.32
C HIS A 26 -1.90 3.50 19.95
N TRP A 27 -0.64 3.40 20.37
CA TRP A 27 0.17 2.19 20.21
C TRP A 27 -0.16 1.19 21.33
N LEU A 28 -0.53 -0.03 20.94
CA LEU A 28 -0.61 -1.21 21.79
C LEU A 28 0.74 -1.93 21.77
N ASN A 29 1.14 -2.47 22.92
CA ASN A 29 2.47 -3.00 23.15
C ASN A 29 2.47 -4.51 22.84
N TYR A 30 3.04 -4.91 21.70
CA TYR A 30 2.97 -6.25 21.10
C TYR A 30 3.41 -7.45 21.96
N ARG A 31 3.96 -7.24 23.16
CA ARG A 31 4.47 -8.32 24.02
C ARG A 31 3.41 -9.00 24.90
N GLN A 32 2.15 -8.60 24.83
CA GLN A 32 1.06 -9.28 25.54
C GLN A 32 0.12 -9.95 24.54
N ALA A 33 0.06 -11.28 24.54
CA ALA A 33 -0.81 -12.07 23.66
C ALA A 33 -2.30 -11.62 23.74
N LEU A 34 -2.72 -11.14 24.92
CA LEU A 34 -4.06 -10.58 25.14
C LEU A 34 -4.32 -9.34 24.28
N GLU A 35 -3.34 -8.46 24.09
CA GLU A 35 -3.49 -7.23 23.30
C GLU A 35 -3.60 -7.54 21.79
N GLN A 36 -2.94 -8.60 21.31
CA GLN A 36 -3.06 -9.07 19.93
C GLN A 36 -4.46 -9.63 19.65
N THR A 37 -4.98 -10.48 20.55
CA THR A 37 -6.33 -11.04 20.42
C THR A 37 -7.37 -9.93 20.35
N VAL A 38 -7.29 -8.95 21.26
CA VAL A 38 -8.22 -7.80 21.29
C VAL A 38 -8.13 -6.95 20.02
N PHE A 39 -6.95 -6.81 19.42
CA PHE A 39 -6.76 -6.07 18.18
C PHE A 39 -7.45 -6.76 16.99
N PHE A 40 -7.19 -8.06 16.79
CA PHE A 40 -7.82 -8.82 15.70
C PHE A 40 -9.32 -9.01 15.92
N GLU A 41 -9.78 -9.17 17.17
CA GLU A 41 -11.21 -9.18 17.50
C GLU A 41 -11.88 -7.85 17.15
N SER A 42 -11.22 -6.71 17.43
CA SER A 42 -11.73 -5.39 17.03
C SER A 42 -11.88 -5.26 15.52
N ILE A 43 -10.91 -5.76 14.74
CA ILE A 43 -11.02 -5.78 13.27
C ILE A 43 -12.17 -6.70 12.85
N ARG A 44 -12.26 -7.90 13.43
CA ARG A 44 -13.30 -8.91 13.12
C ARG A 44 -14.70 -8.35 13.35
N GLU A 45 -14.95 -7.74 14.51
CA GLU A 45 -16.26 -7.19 14.88
C GLU A 45 -16.71 -6.07 13.94
N LEU A 46 -15.77 -5.23 13.50
CA LEU A 46 -16.05 -4.16 12.54
C LEU A 46 -16.27 -4.74 11.15
N GLN A 47 -15.42 -5.68 10.72
CA GLN A 47 -15.51 -6.31 9.41
C GLN A 47 -16.81 -7.12 9.24
N GLN A 48 -17.31 -7.76 10.29
CA GLN A 48 -18.62 -8.45 10.28
C GLN A 48 -19.82 -7.51 10.04
N LYS A 49 -19.65 -6.21 10.34
CA LYS A 49 -20.65 -5.17 10.11
C LYS A 49 -20.44 -4.46 8.78
N SER A 50 -19.30 -4.65 8.13
CA SER A 50 -18.94 -4.04 6.86
C SER A 50 -19.51 -4.83 5.69
N SER A 51 -20.05 -4.12 4.71
CA SER A 51 -20.40 -4.70 3.40
C SER A 51 -19.22 -4.70 2.42
N HIS A 52 -18.12 -4.04 2.78
CA HIS A 52 -16.92 -3.88 1.97
C HIS A 52 -15.79 -4.79 2.40
N PRO A 53 -14.91 -5.22 1.46
CA PRO A 53 -13.64 -5.86 1.80
C PRO A 53 -12.81 -5.03 2.77
N LEU A 54 -11.98 -5.70 3.56
CA LEU A 54 -10.95 -5.03 4.36
C LEU A 54 -9.97 -4.33 3.42
N VAL A 55 -9.64 -3.06 3.69
CA VAL A 55 -8.63 -2.34 2.91
C VAL A 55 -7.26 -2.46 3.58
N MET A 56 -6.25 -2.87 2.82
CA MET A 56 -4.85 -2.89 3.24
C MET A 56 -4.05 -1.84 2.50
N TYR A 57 -3.39 -0.95 3.23
CA TYR A 57 -2.52 0.06 2.66
C TYR A 57 -1.05 -0.23 2.98
N PHE A 58 -0.24 -0.42 1.93
CA PHE A 58 1.21 -0.62 2.02
C PHE A 58 1.91 0.68 1.68
N HIS A 59 2.54 1.31 2.67
CA HIS A 59 3.15 2.63 2.47
C HIS A 59 4.52 2.60 1.77
N GLY A 60 4.89 3.73 1.18
CA GLY A 60 6.19 3.95 0.53
C GLY A 60 7.39 4.14 1.46
N TYR A 61 8.58 4.23 0.88
CA TYR A 61 9.83 4.43 1.63
C TYR A 61 9.79 5.69 2.51
N MET A 62 10.18 5.54 3.80
CA MET A 62 10.20 6.60 4.83
C MET A 62 8.83 7.23 5.17
N ALA A 63 7.72 6.62 4.74
CA ALA A 63 6.39 7.07 5.14
C ALA A 63 5.98 6.61 6.54
N ASP A 64 6.83 5.88 7.26
CA ASP A 64 6.68 5.48 8.66
C ASP A 64 6.75 6.66 9.66
N PHE A 65 7.21 7.83 9.22
CA PHE A 65 7.21 9.05 10.01
C PHE A 65 5.77 9.53 10.33
N ILE A 66 5.45 9.70 11.63
CA ILE A 66 4.08 9.93 12.14
C ILE A 66 3.32 11.05 11.38
N PRO A 67 3.88 12.25 11.16
CA PRO A 67 3.21 13.30 10.38
C PRO A 67 2.83 12.87 8.96
N VAL A 68 3.71 12.14 8.25
CA VAL A 68 3.43 11.67 6.89
C VAL A 68 2.32 10.62 6.91
N ASN A 69 2.35 9.71 7.88
CA ASN A 69 1.31 8.70 8.06
C ASN A 69 -0.07 9.29 8.35
N LEU A 70 -0.14 10.31 9.20
CA LEU A 70 -1.41 10.99 9.51
C LEU A 70 -1.98 11.69 8.27
N GLU A 71 -1.15 12.35 7.47
CA GLU A 71 -1.58 12.98 6.21
C GLU A 71 -2.10 11.95 5.21
N ILE A 72 -1.40 10.83 5.03
CA ILE A 72 -1.87 9.75 4.16
C ILE A 72 -3.17 9.16 4.69
N THR A 73 -3.28 8.97 6.01
CA THR A 73 -4.49 8.44 6.63
C THR A 73 -5.69 9.35 6.39
N ARG A 74 -5.52 10.68 6.56
CA ARG A 74 -6.54 11.67 6.25
C ARG A 74 -6.93 11.61 4.78
N ALA A 75 -5.94 11.52 3.89
CA ALA A 75 -6.20 11.41 2.47
C ALA A 75 -6.98 10.14 2.09
N LEU A 76 -6.64 8.99 2.68
CA LEU A 76 -7.38 7.75 2.46
C LEU A 76 -8.83 7.88 2.93
N ASP A 77 -9.03 8.37 4.16
CA ASP A 77 -10.35 8.55 4.78
C ASP A 77 -11.25 9.54 4.04
N GLN A 78 -10.67 10.60 3.48
CA GLN A 78 -11.41 11.67 2.83
C GLN A 78 -11.69 11.41 1.35
N PHE A 79 -10.78 10.76 0.64
CA PHE A 79 -10.79 10.78 -0.83
C PHE A 79 -10.75 9.42 -1.50
N ILE A 80 -10.30 8.38 -0.80
CA ILE A 80 -10.08 7.06 -1.40
C ILE A 80 -11.09 6.05 -0.90
N LEU A 81 -11.32 5.98 0.40
CA LEU A 81 -12.31 5.12 1.02
C LEU A 81 -13.73 5.64 0.74
N PRO A 82 -14.74 4.76 0.68
CA PRO A 82 -16.10 5.17 0.37
C PRO A 82 -16.68 5.94 1.57
N GLU A 83 -17.88 6.52 1.46
CA GLU A 83 -18.47 7.22 2.62
C GLU A 83 -19.01 6.27 3.71
N ASP A 84 -18.91 4.96 3.51
CA ASP A 84 -19.33 3.94 4.48
C ASP A 84 -18.33 3.82 5.64
N SER A 85 -18.67 4.40 6.79
CA SER A 85 -17.88 4.33 8.02
C SER A 85 -17.58 2.91 8.54
N SER A 86 -18.28 1.88 8.04
CA SER A 86 -18.00 0.48 8.39
C SER A 86 -16.74 -0.07 7.72
N VAL A 87 -16.20 0.59 6.69
CA VAL A 87 -14.95 0.17 6.06
C VAL A 87 -13.80 0.24 7.05
N VAL A 88 -13.07 -0.87 7.13
CA VAL A 88 -11.89 -1.01 7.97
C VAL A 88 -10.65 -0.90 7.09
N CYS A 89 -9.74 -0.03 7.49
CA CYS A 89 -8.46 0.17 6.81
C CYS A 89 -7.31 -0.25 7.73
N VAL A 90 -6.48 -1.18 7.25
CA VAL A 90 -5.25 -1.62 7.89
C VAL A 90 -4.06 -1.01 7.17
N HIS A 91 -3.27 -0.23 7.90
CA HIS A 91 -2.01 0.31 7.44
C HIS A 91 -0.89 -0.68 7.74
N ILE A 92 -0.30 -1.25 6.69
CA ILE A 92 0.90 -2.07 6.73
C ILE A 92 2.10 -1.15 6.72
N GLN A 93 2.65 -0.92 7.91
CA GLN A 93 3.80 -0.07 8.14
C GLN A 93 5.08 -0.84 8.41
N TRP A 94 6.17 -0.31 7.87
CA TRP A 94 7.48 -0.92 7.94
C TRP A 94 8.54 0.16 8.10
N GLN A 95 9.49 -0.08 9.00
CA GLN A 95 10.56 0.88 9.26
C GLN A 95 11.50 0.95 8.06
N ALA A 96 11.58 2.09 7.37
CA ALA A 96 12.58 2.23 6.33
C ALA A 96 13.99 2.37 6.95
N PHE A 97 14.95 1.57 6.48
CA PHE A 97 16.36 1.82 6.76
C PHE A 97 16.85 3.04 5.96
N SER A 98 17.65 3.93 6.57
CA SER A 98 18.07 5.19 5.95
C SER A 98 18.95 5.04 4.71
N PHE A 99 19.48 3.85 4.45
CA PHE A 99 20.29 3.58 3.26
C PHE A 99 19.53 2.74 2.22
N TYR A 100 19.03 3.42 1.19
CA TYR A 100 18.21 2.85 0.12
C TYR A 100 18.78 1.58 -0.53
N PRO A 101 20.09 1.45 -0.85
CA PRO A 101 20.61 0.25 -1.50
C PRO A 101 20.38 -1.07 -0.75
N TYR A 102 20.25 -1.06 0.58
CA TYR A 102 20.03 -2.27 1.38
C TYR A 102 18.58 -2.48 1.80
N VAL A 103 17.68 -1.56 1.48
CA VAL A 103 16.31 -1.59 2.02
C VAL A 103 15.51 -2.82 1.59
N HIS A 104 15.66 -3.30 0.35
CA HIS A 104 14.97 -4.49 -0.12
C HIS A 104 15.47 -5.77 0.58
N ASP A 105 16.78 -5.88 0.78
CA ASP A 105 17.38 -7.01 1.49
C ASP A 105 16.91 -7.04 2.96
N TRP A 106 16.91 -5.87 3.60
CA TRP A 106 16.38 -5.70 4.95
C TRP A 106 14.88 -6.01 5.01
N MET A 107 14.10 -5.52 4.06
CA MET A 107 12.66 -5.76 3.96
C MET A 107 12.37 -7.27 3.88
N GLN A 108 13.03 -7.98 2.97
CA GLN A 108 12.87 -9.42 2.79
C GLN A 108 13.29 -10.22 4.03
N LYS A 109 14.43 -9.89 4.64
CA LYS A 109 14.98 -10.64 5.78
C LYS A 109 14.28 -10.35 7.10
N THR A 110 13.66 -9.18 7.22
CA THR A 110 13.25 -8.67 8.52
C THR A 110 11.76 -8.32 8.59
N CYS A 111 11.20 -7.67 7.56
CA CYS A 111 9.77 -7.33 7.55
C CYS A 111 8.90 -8.48 7.08
N ILE A 112 9.27 -9.18 6.00
CA ILE A 112 8.40 -10.18 5.37
C ILE A 112 7.98 -11.32 6.31
N PRO A 113 8.87 -11.89 7.15
CA PRO A 113 8.44 -12.93 8.10
C PRO A 113 7.34 -12.44 9.05
N CYS A 114 7.50 -11.25 9.62
CA CYS A 114 6.51 -10.62 10.50
C CYS A 114 5.22 -10.24 9.77
N LEU A 115 5.33 -9.76 8.53
CA LEU A 115 4.19 -9.42 7.69
C LEU A 115 3.33 -10.65 7.39
N ASN A 116 3.94 -11.78 7.06
CA ASN A 116 3.20 -12.99 6.66
C ASN A 116 2.43 -13.63 7.83
N GLU A 117 2.93 -13.53 9.07
CA GLU A 117 2.16 -13.86 10.28
C GLU A 117 0.88 -13.01 10.36
N VAL A 118 1.03 -11.71 10.15
CA VAL A 118 -0.07 -10.73 10.16
C VAL A 118 -1.07 -10.98 9.02
N ILE A 119 -0.59 -11.25 7.80
CA ILE A 119 -1.44 -11.57 6.65
C ILE A 119 -2.25 -12.84 6.93
N THR A 120 -1.64 -13.88 7.49
CA THR A 120 -2.33 -15.13 7.81
C THR A 120 -3.52 -14.90 8.74
N GLU A 121 -3.34 -14.12 9.79
CA GLU A 121 -4.43 -13.76 10.71
C GLU A 121 -5.52 -12.94 10.01
N LEU A 122 -5.13 -11.96 9.19
CA LEU A 122 -6.08 -11.13 8.42
C LEU A 122 -6.91 -11.92 7.42
N MET A 123 -6.31 -12.89 6.73
CA MET A 123 -7.04 -13.76 5.80
C MET A 123 -8.03 -14.66 6.56
N GLY A 124 -7.75 -14.97 7.84
CA GLY A 124 -8.71 -15.61 8.73
C GLY A 124 -9.88 -14.71 9.15
N LEU A 125 -9.71 -13.38 9.10
CA LEU A 125 -10.76 -12.41 9.46
C LEU A 125 -11.66 -12.01 8.29
N SER A 126 -11.11 -11.97 7.07
CA SER A 126 -11.84 -11.57 5.88
C SER A 126 -11.55 -12.50 4.71
N ALA A 127 -12.59 -12.95 4.03
CA ALA A 127 -12.46 -13.76 2.83
C ALA A 127 -11.84 -12.98 1.67
N LYS A 128 -11.98 -11.65 1.66
CA LYS A 128 -11.52 -10.75 0.59
C LYS A 128 -10.91 -9.47 1.13
N VAL A 129 -9.88 -8.98 0.45
CA VAL A 129 -9.18 -7.75 0.82
C VAL A 129 -8.88 -6.89 -0.39
N ASP A 130 -9.04 -5.57 -0.24
CA ASP A 130 -8.66 -4.58 -1.24
C ASP A 130 -7.30 -4.00 -0.86
N VAL A 131 -6.35 -3.96 -1.79
CA VAL A 131 -4.95 -3.65 -1.50
C VAL A 131 -4.50 -2.39 -2.23
N LEU A 132 -3.99 -1.40 -1.51
CA LEU A 132 -3.36 -0.21 -2.08
C LEU A 132 -1.86 -0.22 -1.77
N GLY A 133 -1.03 -0.45 -2.78
CA GLY A 133 0.42 -0.34 -2.71
C GLY A 133 0.89 1.02 -3.20
N HIS A 134 1.64 1.76 -2.37
CA HIS A 134 2.28 3.00 -2.78
C HIS A 134 3.80 2.84 -2.81
N SER A 135 4.45 3.26 -3.90
CA SER A 135 5.92 3.32 -3.94
C SER A 135 6.53 1.95 -3.60
N MET A 136 7.51 1.93 -2.70
CA MET A 136 8.17 0.72 -2.19
C MET A 136 7.25 -0.20 -1.37
N GLY A 137 6.07 0.28 -0.95
CA GLY A 137 5.01 -0.59 -0.44
C GLY A 137 4.56 -1.63 -1.47
N SER A 138 4.67 -1.32 -2.77
CA SER A 138 4.42 -2.28 -3.86
C SER A 138 5.45 -3.41 -3.88
N SER A 139 6.72 -3.09 -3.59
CA SER A 139 7.80 -4.07 -3.46
C SER A 139 7.61 -4.94 -2.21
N LEU A 140 7.16 -4.35 -1.10
CA LEU A 140 6.81 -5.09 0.12
C LEU A 140 5.67 -6.09 -0.11
N LEU A 141 4.60 -5.64 -0.79
CA LEU A 141 3.49 -6.51 -1.19
C LEU A 141 3.96 -7.66 -2.07
N HIS A 142 4.78 -7.36 -3.08
CA HIS A 142 5.34 -8.38 -3.97
C HIS A 142 6.13 -9.45 -3.21
N TYR A 143 7.05 -9.05 -2.32
CA TYR A 143 7.83 -10.02 -1.54
C TYR A 143 6.98 -10.82 -0.55
N SER A 144 5.89 -10.24 -0.03
CA SER A 144 4.93 -10.99 0.78
C SER A 144 4.26 -12.08 -0.04
N LEU A 145 3.79 -11.75 -1.26
CA LEU A 145 3.15 -12.70 -2.18
C LEU A 145 4.12 -13.79 -2.66
N GLU A 146 5.39 -13.45 -2.93
CA GLU A 146 6.41 -14.45 -3.29
C GLU A 146 6.69 -15.44 -2.15
N ASN A 147 6.67 -14.96 -0.90
CA ASN A 147 6.97 -15.80 0.25
C ASN A 147 5.74 -16.62 0.71
N GLN A 148 4.55 -16.06 0.58
CA GLN A 148 3.27 -16.71 0.84
C GLN A 148 2.26 -16.23 -0.20
N ASP A 149 1.87 -17.09 -1.14
CA ASP A 149 0.90 -16.69 -2.17
C ASP A 149 -0.52 -16.60 -1.57
N TRP A 150 -0.95 -15.38 -1.25
CA TRP A 150 -2.31 -15.04 -0.81
C TRP A 150 -3.09 -14.25 -1.87
N SER A 151 -2.65 -14.29 -3.14
CA SER A 151 -3.27 -13.58 -4.27
C SER A 151 -4.75 -13.91 -4.49
N SER A 152 -5.19 -15.11 -4.08
CA SER A 152 -6.59 -15.53 -4.15
C SER A 152 -7.53 -14.73 -3.25
N HIS A 153 -7.00 -14.13 -2.17
CA HIS A 153 -7.76 -13.30 -1.25
C HIS A 153 -7.83 -11.83 -1.67
N ILE A 154 -6.97 -11.40 -2.58
CA ILE A 154 -6.97 -10.02 -3.10
C ILE A 154 -8.16 -9.86 -4.04
N HIS A 155 -9.12 -9.02 -3.64
CA HIS A 155 -10.29 -8.72 -4.46
C HIS A 155 -9.95 -7.69 -5.53
N LYS A 156 -9.38 -6.54 -5.14
CA LYS A 156 -8.89 -5.51 -6.04
C LYS A 156 -7.57 -4.95 -5.52
N CYS A 157 -6.66 -4.60 -6.41
CA CYS A 157 -5.36 -4.06 -6.08
C CYS A 157 -5.06 -2.80 -6.88
N VAL A 158 -4.61 -1.74 -6.20
CA VAL A 158 -4.10 -0.53 -6.84
C VAL A 158 -2.63 -0.40 -6.50
N LEU A 159 -1.80 -0.20 -7.53
CA LEU A 159 -0.39 0.09 -7.40
C LEU A 159 -0.14 1.53 -7.87
N ALA A 160 0.16 2.44 -6.95
CA ALA A 160 0.38 3.85 -7.27
C ALA A 160 1.84 4.24 -7.08
N ALA A 161 2.41 4.87 -8.10
CA ALA A 161 3.83 5.16 -8.19
C ALA A 161 4.71 3.95 -7.82
N PRO A 162 4.45 2.74 -8.36
CA PRO A 162 5.06 1.53 -7.84
C PRO A 162 6.57 1.49 -8.10
N GLU A 163 7.31 1.24 -7.03
CA GLU A 163 8.75 0.96 -7.05
C GLU A 163 9.05 -0.53 -7.33
N LEU A 164 8.01 -1.34 -7.55
CA LEU A 164 8.14 -2.73 -7.98
C LEU A 164 8.90 -2.81 -9.32
N SER A 165 9.78 -3.80 -9.48
CA SER A 165 10.42 -4.10 -10.78
C SER A 165 9.36 -4.47 -11.82
N PHE A 166 9.46 -3.89 -13.03
CA PHE A 166 8.56 -4.22 -14.14
C PHE A 166 8.62 -5.71 -14.51
N ASP A 167 9.83 -6.28 -14.56
CA ASP A 167 10.02 -7.69 -14.88
C ASP A 167 9.39 -8.58 -13.80
N ALA A 168 9.58 -8.22 -12.52
CA ALA A 168 8.96 -8.96 -11.43
C ALA A 168 7.42 -8.92 -11.53
N PHE A 169 6.83 -7.77 -11.86
CA PHE A 169 5.39 -7.65 -12.04
C PHE A 169 4.86 -8.51 -13.19
N THR A 170 5.53 -8.50 -14.35
CA THR A 170 5.04 -9.16 -15.56
C THR A 170 5.34 -10.65 -15.61
N SER A 171 6.32 -11.13 -14.85
CA SER A 171 6.76 -12.53 -14.89
C SER A 171 6.32 -13.39 -13.70
N SER A 172 5.99 -12.79 -12.55
CA SER A 172 5.57 -13.59 -11.39
C SER A 172 4.16 -14.15 -11.55
N GLU A 173 4.00 -15.42 -11.17
CA GLU A 173 2.73 -16.16 -11.29
C GLU A 173 1.57 -15.49 -10.53
N HIS A 174 1.80 -14.98 -9.32
CA HIS A 174 0.77 -14.32 -8.52
C HIS A 174 0.25 -13.03 -9.16
N TRP A 175 1.11 -12.26 -9.84
CA TRP A 175 0.70 -11.06 -10.55
C TRP A 175 -0.11 -11.40 -11.80
N ILE A 176 0.33 -12.42 -12.54
CA ILE A 176 -0.40 -12.92 -13.71
C ILE A 176 -1.82 -13.38 -13.32
N LYS A 177 -1.98 -14.09 -12.20
CA LYS A 177 -3.28 -14.52 -11.66
C LYS A 177 -4.21 -13.38 -11.24
N MET A 178 -3.68 -12.18 -10.99
CA MET A 178 -4.43 -11.03 -10.49
C MET A 178 -4.54 -9.91 -11.50
N MET A 179 -4.02 -10.07 -12.72
CA MET A 179 -3.87 -8.97 -13.67
C MET A 179 -5.21 -8.26 -13.97
N ASP A 180 -6.31 -8.99 -13.98
CA ASP A 180 -7.67 -8.48 -14.18
C ASP A 180 -8.22 -7.66 -13.00
N ARG A 181 -7.58 -7.75 -11.84
CA ARG A 181 -7.95 -7.12 -10.57
C ARG A 181 -6.90 -6.11 -10.10
N VAL A 182 -5.88 -5.82 -10.91
CA VAL A 182 -4.82 -4.87 -10.60
C VAL A 182 -4.97 -3.62 -11.48
N GLN A 183 -4.94 -2.45 -10.88
CA GLN A 183 -4.80 -1.18 -11.58
C GLN A 183 -3.48 -0.52 -11.20
N VAL A 184 -2.61 -0.35 -12.20
CA VAL A 184 -1.33 0.32 -12.02
C VAL A 184 -1.46 1.77 -12.43
N PHE A 185 -1.03 2.72 -11.58
CA PHE A 185 -0.84 4.11 -11.97
C PHE A 185 0.66 4.41 -12.05
N ALA A 186 1.08 4.94 -13.19
CA ALA A 186 2.48 5.22 -13.50
C ALA A 186 2.66 6.61 -14.08
N THR A 187 3.88 7.15 -13.98
CA THR A 187 4.23 8.42 -14.65
C THR A 187 5.70 8.44 -15.01
N ASN A 188 6.01 8.82 -16.25
CA ASN A 188 7.38 8.92 -16.75
C ASN A 188 8.21 10.04 -16.10
N GLY A 189 7.56 10.95 -15.38
CA GLY A 189 8.22 12.07 -14.71
C GLY A 189 8.41 11.88 -13.21
N ASP A 190 8.21 10.68 -12.68
CA ASP A 190 8.39 10.41 -11.26
C ASP A 190 9.89 10.49 -10.91
N LEU A 191 10.30 11.61 -10.30
CA LEU A 191 11.69 11.84 -9.93
C LEU A 191 12.15 10.89 -8.83
N THR A 192 11.24 10.48 -7.94
CA THR A 192 11.55 9.55 -6.86
C THR A 192 11.84 8.16 -7.41
N LEU A 193 11.01 7.67 -8.33
CA LEU A 193 11.26 6.38 -8.98
C LEU A 193 12.47 6.43 -9.92
N THR A 194 12.76 7.60 -10.52
CA THR A 194 13.94 7.76 -11.37
C THR A 194 15.21 7.54 -10.56
N LEU A 195 15.30 8.19 -9.39
CA LEU A 195 16.40 8.00 -8.45
C LEU A 195 16.49 6.54 -7.96
N ALA A 196 15.36 5.92 -7.63
CA ALA A 196 15.30 4.52 -7.24
C ALA A 196 15.86 3.58 -8.32
N SER A 197 15.43 3.77 -9.57
CA SER A 197 15.88 2.99 -10.74
C SER A 197 17.38 3.13 -10.95
N TRP A 198 17.94 4.33 -10.78
CA TRP A 198 19.38 4.54 -10.91
C TRP A 198 20.19 3.83 -9.82
N ILE A 199 19.69 3.84 -8.58
CA ILE A 199 20.37 3.20 -7.45
C ILE A 199 20.36 1.67 -7.60
N LYS A 200 19.22 1.08 -8.01
CA LYS A 200 19.04 -0.38 -8.10
C LYS A 200 19.29 -0.99 -9.48
N ARG A 201 19.42 -0.13 -10.51
CA ARG A 201 19.70 -0.51 -11.91
C ARG A 201 18.66 -1.44 -12.54
N ASP A 202 17.40 -1.30 -12.15
CA ASP A 202 16.25 -2.01 -12.70
C ASP A 202 15.15 -1.02 -13.12
N LEU A 203 14.35 -1.42 -14.12
CA LEU A 203 13.21 -0.62 -14.57
C LEU A 203 12.04 -0.77 -13.59
N LYS A 204 11.64 0.34 -12.97
CA LYS A 204 10.50 0.38 -12.06
C LYS A 204 9.20 0.40 -12.84
N LEU A 205 8.21 -0.38 -12.39
CA LEU A 205 6.87 -0.47 -12.97
C LEU A 205 6.24 0.92 -13.14
N GLY A 206 6.40 1.81 -12.16
CA GLY A 206 5.86 3.18 -12.22
C GLY A 206 6.51 4.08 -13.28
N LEU A 207 7.61 3.66 -13.91
CA LEU A 207 8.31 4.37 -14.99
C LEU A 207 8.29 3.61 -16.33
N ALA A 208 7.79 2.37 -16.35
CA ALA A 208 7.94 1.46 -17.49
C ALA A 208 7.23 1.94 -18.76
N THR A 209 6.33 2.91 -18.64
CA THR A 209 5.61 3.58 -19.74
C THR A 209 6.52 4.28 -20.76
N THR A 210 7.81 4.44 -20.46
CA THR A 210 8.82 4.97 -21.40
C THR A 210 9.57 3.90 -22.17
N ALA A 211 9.62 2.67 -21.64
CA ALA A 211 10.35 1.55 -22.20
C ALA A 211 9.43 0.52 -22.87
N VAL A 212 8.15 0.53 -22.48
CA VAL A 212 7.09 -0.34 -22.99
C VAL A 212 6.06 0.55 -23.69
N ASP A 213 5.58 0.08 -24.84
CA ASP A 213 4.48 0.74 -25.54
C ASP A 213 3.28 0.87 -24.60
N GLU A 214 2.65 2.04 -24.59
CA GLU A 214 1.56 2.37 -23.68
C GLU A 214 0.36 1.46 -23.91
N GLU A 215 0.12 1.03 -25.16
CA GLU A 215 -0.92 0.03 -25.49
C GLU A 215 -0.68 -1.33 -24.81
N ASN A 216 0.58 -1.62 -24.48
CA ASN A 216 1.02 -2.87 -23.85
C ASN A 216 1.34 -2.69 -22.36
N PHE A 217 1.19 -1.49 -21.80
CA PHE A 217 1.41 -1.24 -20.37
C PHE A 217 0.18 -1.73 -19.57
N PRO A 218 0.36 -2.52 -18.50
CA PRO A 218 -0.76 -3.12 -17.74
C PRO A 218 -1.44 -2.13 -16.78
N GLY A 219 -1.58 -0.86 -17.15
CA GLY A 219 -2.16 0.16 -16.29
C GLY A 219 -2.38 1.51 -16.95
N GLU A 220 -2.61 2.51 -16.12
CA GLU A 220 -2.90 3.88 -16.52
C GLU A 220 -1.70 4.81 -16.32
N VAL A 221 -1.49 5.67 -17.31
CA VAL A 221 -0.40 6.66 -17.29
C VAL A 221 -0.93 8.03 -16.88
N VAL A 222 -0.41 8.57 -15.79
CA VAL A 222 -0.69 9.92 -15.30
C VAL A 222 0.32 10.89 -15.91
N ARG A 223 -0.17 11.81 -16.76
CA ARG A 223 0.65 12.76 -17.53
C ARG A 223 0.40 14.21 -17.17
N ASP A 224 -0.86 14.57 -16.94
CA ASP A 224 -1.24 15.90 -16.50
C ASP A 224 -1.14 15.97 -14.96
N PHE A 225 -0.31 16.89 -14.46
CA PHE A 225 -0.18 17.19 -13.04
C PHE A 225 -0.58 18.63 -12.73
N SER A 226 -1.14 19.36 -13.70
CA SER A 226 -1.61 20.73 -13.48
C SER A 226 -2.68 20.81 -12.39
N LYS A 227 -3.49 19.76 -12.29
CA LYS A 227 -4.57 19.57 -11.30
C LYS A 227 -4.10 19.02 -9.96
N ASP A 228 -2.81 18.72 -9.79
CA ASP A 228 -2.28 18.30 -8.50
C ASP A 228 -2.43 19.44 -7.47
N GLU A 229 -2.89 19.11 -6.27
CA GLU A 229 -3.20 20.10 -5.23
C GLU A 229 -1.95 20.53 -4.44
N LEU A 230 -0.90 19.71 -4.43
CA LEU A 230 0.32 19.96 -3.65
C LEU A 230 1.52 20.25 -4.53
N TRP A 231 2.32 21.24 -4.13
CA TRP A 231 3.59 21.57 -4.79
C TRP A 231 4.54 20.38 -4.89
N ALA A 232 4.63 19.57 -3.84
CA ALA A 232 5.44 18.35 -3.84
C ALA A 232 4.94 17.32 -4.86
N GLY A 233 3.62 17.21 -5.06
CA GLY A 233 3.03 16.34 -6.08
C GLY A 233 3.40 16.79 -7.49
N LYS A 234 3.36 18.10 -7.78
CA LYS A 234 3.78 18.67 -9.07
C LYS A 234 5.26 18.45 -9.38
N TYR A 235 6.12 18.56 -8.37
CA TYR A 235 7.57 18.52 -8.56
C TYR A 235 8.11 17.09 -8.56
N PHE A 236 7.79 16.29 -7.54
CA PHE A 236 8.28 14.92 -7.43
C PHE A 236 7.44 13.92 -8.21
N ARG A 237 6.16 14.23 -8.45
CA ARG A 237 5.20 13.37 -9.17
C ARG A 237 5.11 11.96 -8.58
N HIS A 238 5.25 11.84 -7.27
CA HIS A 238 5.28 10.57 -6.55
C HIS A 238 4.10 10.37 -5.59
N ARG A 239 3.35 11.45 -5.31
CA ARG A 239 2.27 11.49 -4.31
C ARG A 239 0.88 11.65 -4.94
N TYR A 240 0.81 11.56 -6.27
CA TYR A 240 -0.38 11.85 -7.06
C TYR A 240 -1.60 10.98 -6.72
N PHE A 241 -1.40 9.80 -6.13
CA PHE A 241 -2.52 8.95 -5.75
C PHE A 241 -3.48 9.63 -4.76
N TYR A 242 -2.98 10.57 -3.94
CA TYR A 242 -3.80 11.34 -3.02
C TYR A 242 -3.75 12.87 -3.22
N THR A 243 -2.86 13.37 -4.09
CA THR A 243 -2.77 14.80 -4.39
C THR A 243 -3.41 15.17 -5.73
N HIS A 244 -3.64 14.20 -6.62
CA HIS A 244 -4.26 14.44 -7.92
C HIS A 244 -5.73 13.98 -7.94
N PRO A 245 -6.70 14.90 -8.10
CA PRO A 245 -8.13 14.59 -7.93
C PRO A 245 -8.63 13.49 -8.86
N GLU A 246 -8.22 13.50 -10.13
CA GLU A 246 -8.66 12.48 -11.10
C GLU A 246 -8.11 11.09 -10.77
N VAL A 247 -6.89 11.00 -10.22
CA VAL A 247 -6.33 9.71 -9.80
C VAL A 247 -7.14 9.19 -8.62
N ARG A 248 -7.45 10.04 -7.63
CA ARG A 248 -8.31 9.67 -6.49
C ARG A 248 -9.66 9.14 -6.95
N SER A 249 -10.32 9.86 -7.86
CA SER A 249 -11.62 9.45 -8.40
C SER A 249 -11.55 8.11 -9.13
N LYS A 250 -10.48 7.85 -9.88
CA LYS A 250 -10.27 6.56 -10.56
C LYS A 250 -10.00 5.42 -9.59
N ILE A 251 -9.18 5.65 -8.57
CA ILE A 251 -8.95 4.66 -7.50
C ILE A 251 -10.27 4.33 -6.80
N HIS A 252 -11.04 5.34 -6.41
CA HIS A 252 -12.34 5.14 -5.78
C HIS A 252 -13.30 4.38 -6.69
N ALA A 253 -13.40 4.76 -7.97
CA ALA A 253 -14.25 4.07 -8.95
C ALA A 253 -13.79 2.62 -9.18
N PHE A 254 -12.49 2.35 -9.19
CA PHE A 254 -11.98 1.01 -9.34
C PHE A 254 -12.39 0.13 -8.15
N TYR A 255 -12.27 0.60 -6.91
CA TYR A 255 -12.68 -0.19 -5.74
C TYR A 255 -14.19 -0.34 -5.60
N TYR A 256 -14.95 0.74 -5.78
CA TYR A 256 -16.36 0.82 -5.34
C TYR A 256 -17.38 1.11 -6.45
N GLY A 257 -16.92 1.29 -7.69
CA GLY A 257 -17.77 1.41 -8.88
C GLY A 257 -18.15 0.06 -9.49
#